data_AF-A0A7U9SXF0-F1
#
_entry.id   AF-A0A7U9SXF0-F1
#
_cell.length_a   1.000
_cell.length_b   1.000
_cell.length_c   1.000
_cell.angle_alpha   90.00
_cell.angle_beta   90.00
_cell.angle_gamma   90.00
#
_symmetry.space_group_name_H-M   'P 1'
#
loop_
_entity.id
_entity.type
_entity.pdbx_description
1 polymer ?
#
loop_
_entity_poly.entity_id
_entity_poly.type
_entity_poly.pdbx_seq_one_letter_code
_entity_poly.pdbx_strand_id
1 'polypeptide(L)' 'MIHSAERELGYKVVDCRPGGKNGWKAEISRKGRRLLGLFEDYEEKVKAAANDLYKDIFLDSGVI' A
#
# COMPACT_ATOMS: atom_id res chain seq x y z
N MET A 1 -0.56 -11.10 9.96
CA MET A 1 0.04 -10.16 9.00
C MET A 1 -0.22 -8.70 9.40
N ILE A 2 -1.48 -8.22 9.45
CA ILE A 2 -1.78 -6.82 9.80
C ILE A 2 -1.30 -6.41 11.20
N HIS A 3 -1.44 -7.27 12.21
CA HIS A 3 -1.01 -6.94 13.57
C HIS A 3 0.51 -6.78 13.76
N SER A 4 1.34 -7.44 12.93
CA SER A 4 2.79 -7.18 12.97
C SER A 4 3.11 -5.82 12.36
N ALA A 5 2.49 -5.52 11.21
CA ALA A 5 2.63 -4.22 10.57
C ALA A 5 2.17 -3.09 11.51
N GLU A 6 1.02 -3.23 12.19
CA GLU A 6 0.55 -2.24 13.17
C GLU A 6 1.52 -2.04 14.34
N ARG A 7 2.18 -3.11 14.79
CA ARG A 7 3.19 -3.05 15.86
C ARG A 7 4.46 -2.33 15.40
N GLU A 8 4.91 -2.60 14.19
CA GLU A 8 6.08 -1.94 13.59
C GLU A 8 5.79 -0.47 13.26
N LEU A 9 4.58 -0.17 12.79
CA LEU A 9 4.13 1.19 12.47
C LEU A 9 3.80 2.03 13.72
N GLY A 10 3.56 1.40 14.87
CA GLY A 10 3.15 2.07 16.11
C GLY A 10 1.72 2.65 16.08
N TYR A 11 0.88 2.26 15.12
CA TYR A 11 -0.52 2.67 15.05
C TYR A 11 -1.42 1.64 14.40
N LYS A 12 -2.73 1.72 14.70
CA LYS A 12 -3.76 0.87 14.09
C LYS A 12 -4.04 1.25 12.65
N VAL A 13 -3.92 0.29 11.75
CA VAL A 13 -4.32 0.37 10.35
C VAL A 13 -5.79 0.00 10.21
N VAL A 14 -6.29 -0.90 11.07
CA VAL A 14 -7.69 -1.33 11.09
C VAL A 14 -8.26 -1.15 12.50
N ASP A 15 -9.43 -0.54 12.59
CA ASP A 15 -10.21 -0.43 13.80
C ASP A 15 -11.19 -1.61 13.87
N CYS A 16 -11.09 -2.42 14.93
CA CYS A 16 -12.08 -3.46 15.23
C CYS A 16 -12.99 -2.94 16.34
N ARG A 17 -14.28 -2.78 16.04
CA ARG A 17 -15.29 -2.48 17.08
C ARG A 17 -16.01 -3.77 17.48
N PRO A 18 -16.14 -4.08 18.79
CA PRO A 18 -16.95 -5.20 19.23
C PRO A 18 -18.41 -4.93 18.88
N GLY A 19 -18.93 -5.62 17.87
CA GLY A 19 -20.27 -5.40 17.32
C GLY A 19 -21.32 -6.29 17.97
N GLY A 20 -21.47 -6.22 19.29
CA GLY A 20 -22.59 -6.84 20.03
C GLY A 20 -23.05 -8.21 19.49
N LYS A 21 -24.38 -8.42 19.37
CA LYS A 21 -24.99 -9.69 18.95
C LYS A 21 -24.65 -10.17 17.52
N ASN A 22 -24.05 -9.34 16.65
CA ASN A 22 -23.88 -9.63 15.23
C ASN A 22 -22.41 -9.64 14.74
N GLY A 23 -21.44 -9.75 15.66
CA GLY A 23 -20.04 -10.04 15.32
C GLY A 23 -19.13 -8.82 15.15
N TRP A 24 -17.84 -9.09 14.97
CA TRP A 24 -16.78 -8.09 14.87
C TRP A 24 -16.82 -7.39 13.52
N LYS A 25 -16.96 -6.05 13.51
CA LYS A 25 -16.81 -5.25 12.29
C LYS A 25 -15.44 -4.59 12.30
N ALA A 26 -14.64 -4.93 11.30
CA ALA A 26 -13.33 -4.34 11.05
C ALA A 26 -13.47 -3.25 9.97
N GLU A 27 -13.03 -2.04 10.27
CA GLU A 27 -13.03 -0.91 9.34
C GLU A 27 -11.63 -0.31 9.25
N ILE A 28 -11.21 0.12 8.07
CA ILE A 28 -9.90 0.75 7.90
C ILE A 28 -9.84 2.08 8.66
N SER A 29 -8.81 2.25 9.48
CA SER A 29 -8.64 3.47 10.27
C SER A 29 -8.34 4.66 9.35
N ARG A 30 -8.47 5.89 9.87
CA ARG A 30 -8.07 7.10 9.13
C ARG A 30 -6.59 7.05 8.72
N LYS A 31 -5.73 6.56 9.61
CA LYS A 31 -4.29 6.39 9.32
C LYS A 31 -4.06 5.29 8.29
N GLY A 32 -4.82 4.19 8.37
CA GLY A 32 -4.77 3.11 7.38
C GLY A 32 -5.16 3.59 5.97
N ARG A 33 -6.22 4.40 5.84
CA ARG A 33 -6.60 5.00 4.54
C ARG A 33 -5.50 5.89 3.96
N ARG A 34 -4.88 6.71 4.80
CA ARG A 34 -3.75 7.55 4.36
C ARG A 34 -2.55 6.69 3.94
N LEU A 35 -2.26 5.62 4.68
CA LEU A 35 -1.18 4.69 4.32
C LEU A 35 -1.44 4.03 2.97
N LEU A 36 -2.69 3.61 2.72
CA LEU A 36 -3.08 3.01 1.45
C LEU A 36 -2.83 3.97 0.28
N GLY A 37 -3.29 5.23 0.37
CA GLY A 37 -3.05 6.22 -0.68
C GLY A 37 -1.56 6.49 -0.94
N LEU A 38 -0.72 6.49 0.10
CA LEU A 38 0.73 6.63 -0.09
C LEU A 38 1.35 5.43 -0.82
N PHE A 39 0.84 4.23 -0.59
CA PHE A 39 1.29 3.03 -1.31
C PHE A 39 0.83 3.04 -2.77
N GLU A 40 -0.40 3.48 -3.04
CA GLU A 40 -0.91 3.66 -4.41
C GLU A 40 -0.03 4.65 -5.19
N ASP A 41 0.23 5.84 -4.62
CA ASP A 41 1.11 6.85 -5.22
C ASP A 41 2.54 6.31 -5.45
N TYR A 42 3.06 5.53 -4.51
CA TYR A 42 4.38 4.91 -4.62
C TYR A 42 4.43 3.90 -5.76
N GLU A 43 3.42 3.02 -5.86
CA GLU A 43 3.36 2.02 -6.92
C GLU A 43 3.30 2.65 -8.31
N GLU A 44 2.50 3.71 -8.49
CA GLU A 44 2.41 4.42 -9.76
C GLU A 44 3.77 5.01 -10.16
N LYS A 45 4.45 5.67 -9.22
CA LYS A 45 5.77 6.26 -9.48
C LYS A 45 6.83 5.22 -9.78
N VAL A 46 6.85 4.10 -9.06
CA VAL A 46 7.78 3.00 -9.32
C VAL A 46 7.53 2.39 -10.69
N LYS A 47 6.27 2.16 -11.07
CA LYS A 47 5.92 1.63 -12.39
C LYS A 47 6.35 2.57 -13.51
N ALA A 48 6.12 3.88 -13.35
CA ALA A 48 6.57 4.87 -14.32
C ALA A 48 8.10 4.87 -14.46
N ALA A 49 8.83 4.96 -13.33
CA ALA A 49 10.28 4.96 -13.33
C ALA A 49 10.87 3.67 -13.93
N ALA A 50 10.28 2.51 -13.60
CA ALA A 50 10.70 1.23 -14.16
C ALA A 50 10.50 1.18 -15.69
N ASN A 51 9.40 1.73 -16.19
CA ASN A 51 9.13 1.81 -17.62
C ASN A 51 10.10 2.74 -18.35
N ASP A 52 10.43 3.89 -17.76
CA ASP A 52 11.39 4.82 -18.33
C ASP A 52 12.79 4.21 -18.36
N LEU A 53 13.21 3.54 -17.28
CA LEU A 53 14.47 2.78 -17.24
C LEU A 53 14.50 1.66 -18.28
N TYR A 54 13.39 0.94 -18.46
CA TYR A 54 13.33 -0.12 -19.45
C TYR A 54 13.51 0.42 -20.87
N LYS A 55 12.87 1.55 -21.20
CA LYS A 55 13.02 2.19 -22.50
C LYS A 55 14.47 2.61 -22.75
N ASP A 56 15.06 3.33 -21.81
CA ASP A 56 16.44 3.83 -21.91
C ASP A 56 17.46 2.69 -22.07
N ILE A 57 17.33 1.64 -21.26
CA ILE A 57 18.30 0.53 -21.25
C ILE A 57 18.13 -0.40 -22.46
N PHE A 58 16.89 -0.71 -22.86
CA PHE A 58 16.62 -1.80 -23.81
C PHE A 58 16.05 -1.35 -25.15
N LEU A 59 15.13 -0.38 -25.17
CA LEU A 59 14.49 0.05 -26.42
C LEU A 59 15.36 1.07 -27.17
N ASP A 60 15.88 2.07 -26.46
CA ASP A 60 16.68 3.13 -27.06
C ASP A 60 18.12 2.68 -27.37
N SER A 61 18.57 1.58 -26.76
CA SER A 61 19.85 0.93 -27.07
C SER A 61 19.82 0.07 -28.35
N GLY A 62 18.64 -0.16 -28.93
CA GLY A 62 18.46 -0.95 -30.16
C GLY A 62 18.79 -2.44 -30.03
N VAL A 63 18.89 -2.94 -28.79
CA VAL A 63 19.13 -4.37 -28.49
C VAL A 63 17.86 -5.21 -28.67
N ILE A 64 16.69 -4.57 -28.53
CA ILE A 64 15.36 -5.15 -28.75
C ILE A 64 14.59 -4.27 -29.73
#